data_AF-A0A9E8MVC7-F1
#
_entry.id   AF-A0A9E8MVC7-F1
#
_cell.length_a   1.000
_cell.length_b   1.000
_cell.length_c   1.000
_cell.angle_alpha   90.00
_cell.angle_beta   90.00
_cell.angle_gamma   90.00
#
_symmetry.space_group_name_H-M   'P 1'
#
loop_
_entity.id
_entity.type
_entity.pdbx_description
1 polymer ?
#
loop_
_entity_poly.entity_id
_entity_poly.type
_entity_poly.pdbx_seq_one_letter_code
_entity_poly.pdbx_strand_id
1 'polypeptide(L)'
;MFNLTPGCSPCNAHLKGEKHFTVSTHINPFQTKFDDYFQFRLKDIVFSSKTDVSIVIENIKMYSRSSINDFKIEERYNDQNTKVKVFNLVEGIKNRSPVIQKSLLQQFSGLFGKLDNINRTLLKSQGVPIEAKQINDFEMGKMKRDICKQMGLIQS
;
A
#
# COMPACT_ATOMS: atom_id res chain seq x y z
N MET A 1 10.19 -4.69 -2.83
CA MET A 1 10.44 -3.74 -1.74
C MET A 1 9.63 -4.17 -0.52
N PHE A 2 10.25 -4.92 0.39
CA PHE A 2 9.62 -5.37 1.63
C PHE A 2 9.79 -4.30 2.69
N ASN A 3 8.68 -3.66 3.06
CA ASN A 3 8.48 -2.74 4.18
C ASN A 3 9.46 -1.57 4.31
N LEU A 4 8.93 -0.46 4.80
CA LEU A 4 9.65 0.78 5.00
C LEU A 4 10.52 0.74 6.25
N THR A 5 11.21 -0.38 6.45
CA THR A 5 12.02 -0.72 7.61
C THR A 5 13.47 -0.32 7.29
N PRO A 6 13.96 0.84 7.77
CA PRO A 6 15.36 1.21 7.57
C PRO A 6 16.23 0.41 8.54
N GLY A 7 16.58 -0.82 8.17
CA GLY A 7 17.32 -1.69 9.09
C GLY A 7 18.13 -2.83 8.49
N CYS A 8 18.22 -2.97 7.15
CA CYS A 8 19.05 -4.03 6.56
C CYS A 8 20.26 -3.43 5.83
N SER A 9 21.45 -3.99 6.11
CA SER A 9 22.74 -3.58 5.54
C SER A 9 22.75 -3.42 4.00
N PRO A 10 21.99 -4.19 3.20
CA PRO A 10 21.94 -3.95 1.75
C PRO A 10 20.91 -2.90 1.28
N CYS A 11 19.92 -2.48 2.08
CA CYS A 11 18.73 -1.83 1.51
C CYS A 11 18.60 -0.31 1.65
N ASN A 12 19.23 0.35 2.63
CA ASN A 12 19.08 1.82 2.80
C ASN A 12 20.35 2.54 3.29
N ALA A 13 21.48 1.84 3.43
CA ALA A 13 22.74 2.43 3.93
C ALA A 13 23.22 3.59 3.05
N HIS A 14 23.07 3.47 1.72
CA HIS A 14 23.38 4.53 0.77
C HIS A 14 22.50 5.79 0.97
N LEU A 15 21.22 5.61 1.34
CA LEU A 15 20.29 6.73 1.57
C LEU A 15 20.54 7.43 2.92
N LYS A 16 20.95 6.64 3.92
CA LYS A 16 21.38 7.19 5.21
C LYS A 16 22.69 7.97 5.07
N GLY A 17 23.70 7.38 4.41
CA GLY A 17 25.05 7.95 4.38
C GLY A 17 25.54 8.32 5.79
N GLU A 18 26.04 9.55 5.92
CA GLU A 18 26.53 10.12 7.18
C GLU A 18 25.43 10.78 8.03
N LYS A 19 24.16 10.74 7.60
CA LYS A 19 23.07 11.38 8.34
C LYS A 19 22.88 10.73 9.72
N HIS A 20 22.71 11.58 10.72
CA HIS A 20 22.42 11.18 12.09
C HIS A 20 20.92 10.90 12.25
N PHE A 21 20.57 9.64 12.46
CA PHE A 21 19.20 9.22 12.73
C PHE A 21 19.02 8.99 14.22
N THR A 22 17.97 9.57 14.79
CA THR A 22 17.54 9.36 16.18
C THR A 22 16.08 8.91 16.19
N VAL A 23 15.65 8.26 17.27
CA VAL A 23 14.24 7.85 17.45
C VAL A 23 13.27 9.04 17.51
N SER A 24 13.79 10.24 17.81
CA SER A 24 13.03 11.49 17.80
C SER A 24 12.92 12.15 16.43
N THR A 25 13.76 11.76 15.46
CA THR A 25 13.81 12.38 14.13
C THR A 25 13.38 11.42 13.02
N HIS A 26 13.52 10.12 13.24
CA HIS A 26 13.27 9.08 12.23
C HIS A 26 12.39 7.96 12.78
N ILE A 27 11.59 7.36 11.90
CA ILE A 27 10.74 6.21 12.22
C ILE A 27 11.65 5.05 12.62
N ASN A 28 11.51 4.60 13.86
CA ASN A 28 12.18 3.41 14.36
C ASN A 28 11.26 2.20 14.23
N PRO A 29 11.55 1.27 13.31
CA PRO A 29 10.67 0.12 13.04
C PRO A 29 10.51 -0.84 14.23
N PHE A 30 11.39 -0.77 15.23
CA PHE A 30 11.32 -1.62 16.42
C PHE A 30 10.50 -1.02 17.55
N GLN A 31 10.19 0.29 17.50
CA GLN A 31 9.47 0.98 18.57
C GLN A 31 8.05 1.38 18.17
N THR A 32 7.79 1.57 16.87
CA THR A 32 6.52 2.12 16.41
C THR A 32 6.03 1.44 15.14
N LYS A 33 4.71 1.36 14.99
CA LYS A 33 4.12 0.84 13.76
C LYS A 33 4.22 1.91 12.69
N PHE A 34 4.77 1.52 11.56
CA PHE A 34 4.91 2.40 10.41
C PHE A 34 3.56 2.95 9.91
N ASP A 35 2.48 2.21 10.17
CA ASP A 35 1.08 2.60 9.90
C ASP A 35 0.65 3.89 10.60
N ASP A 36 1.30 4.25 11.71
CA ASP A 36 0.87 5.37 12.54
C ASP A 36 1.34 6.74 12.03
N TYR A 37 2.23 6.81 11.02
CA TYR A 37 2.98 8.03 10.73
C TYR A 37 2.50 8.83 9.55
N PHE A 38 1.97 8.16 8.53
CA PHE A 38 1.45 8.79 7.31
C PHE A 38 0.60 7.77 6.57
N GLN A 39 -0.08 8.20 5.52
CA GLN A 39 -0.88 7.35 4.64
C GLN A 39 -0.44 7.54 3.19
N PHE A 40 -0.41 6.44 2.44
CA PHE A 40 -0.30 6.52 0.98
C PHE A 40 -1.67 6.81 0.40
N ARG A 41 -1.71 7.68 -0.60
CA ARG A 41 -2.95 8.00 -1.31
C ARG A 41 -2.69 8.08 -2.80
N LEU A 42 -3.65 7.63 -3.59
CA LEU A 42 -3.67 7.94 -5.01
C LEU A 42 -4.16 9.37 -5.19
N LYS A 43 -3.37 10.19 -5.90
CA LYS A 43 -3.74 11.57 -6.23
C LYS A 43 -5.06 11.62 -7.00
N ASP A 44 -5.17 10.73 -7.99
CA ASP A 44 -6.35 10.51 -8.81
C ASP A 44 -6.77 9.05 -8.70
N ILE A 45 -8.06 8.74 -8.73
CA ILE A 45 -8.56 7.34 -8.67
C ILE A 45 -8.97 6.80 -10.04
N VAL A 46 -8.99 7.66 -11.06
CA VAL A 46 -9.29 7.32 -12.45
C VAL A 46 -8.00 7.46 -13.24
N PHE A 47 -7.65 6.38 -13.94
CA PHE A 47 -6.43 6.29 -14.73
C PHE A 47 -6.79 5.78 -16.10
N SER A 48 -6.21 6.35 -17.15
CA SER A 48 -6.30 5.82 -18.51
C SER A 48 -5.09 4.93 -18.83
N SER A 49 -4.00 5.11 -18.09
CA SER A 49 -2.74 4.40 -18.27
C SER A 49 -1.95 4.28 -16.95
N LYS A 50 -0.98 3.37 -16.94
CA LYS A 50 -0.02 3.21 -15.83
C LYS A 50 0.78 4.47 -15.50
N THR A 51 1.00 5.37 -16.47
CA THR A 51 1.77 6.60 -16.24
C THR A 51 0.98 7.66 -15.48
N ASP A 52 -0.35 7.58 -15.53
CA ASP A 52 -1.26 8.50 -14.85
C ASP A 52 -1.31 8.23 -13.33
N VAL A 53 -0.82 7.07 -12.89
CA VAL A 53 -0.74 6.75 -11.47
C VAL A 53 0.23 7.72 -10.79
N SER A 54 -0.28 8.42 -9.78
CA SER A 54 0.51 9.27 -8.89
C SER A 54 0.16 8.94 -7.45
N ILE A 55 1.17 8.62 -6.66
CA ILE A 55 1.03 8.27 -5.25
C ILE A 55 1.57 9.43 -4.42
N VAL A 56 0.77 9.93 -3.50
CA VAL A 56 1.15 11.01 -2.57
C VAL A 56 1.13 10.48 -1.15
N ILE A 57 1.80 11.22 -0.25
CA ILE A 57 1.82 10.91 1.17
C ILE A 57 1.02 11.97 1.93
N GLU A 58 0.04 11.53 2.71
CA GLU A 58 -0.83 12.39 3.52
C GLU A 58 -0.76 12.02 5.01
N ASN A 59 -1.39 12.84 5.87
CA ASN A 59 -1.49 12.61 7.32
C ASN A 59 -0.13 12.40 8.00
N ILE A 60 0.88 13.15 7.53
CA ILE A 60 2.26 13.10 8.00
C ILE A 60 2.35 13.62 9.43
N LYS A 61 2.68 12.74 10.38
CA LYS A 61 3.03 13.15 11.75
C LYS A 61 4.39 13.84 11.77
N MET A 62 4.56 14.85 12.64
CA MET A 62 5.73 15.74 12.69
C MET A 62 7.08 15.00 12.64
N TYR A 63 7.23 13.91 13.39
CA TYR A 63 8.47 13.12 13.48
C TYR A 63 8.75 12.18 12.29
N SER A 64 7.82 12.09 11.32
CA SER A 64 7.98 11.21 10.15
C SER A 64 8.51 11.92 8.91
N ARG A 65 8.50 13.27 8.89
CA ARG A 65 8.87 14.05 7.72
C ARG A 65 10.34 13.83 7.32
N SER A 66 11.26 13.77 8.28
CA SER A 66 12.67 13.49 7.98
C SER A 66 12.84 12.10 7.39
N SER A 67 12.12 11.09 7.90
CA SER A 67 12.14 9.74 7.30
C SER A 67 11.60 9.73 5.88
N ILE A 68 10.48 10.42 5.63
CA ILE A 68 9.89 10.52 4.28
C ILE A 68 10.90 11.11 3.30
N ASN A 69 11.56 12.21 3.70
CA ASN A 69 12.52 12.92 2.86
C ASN A 69 13.82 12.13 2.67
N ASP A 70 14.44 11.66 3.76
CA ASP A 70 15.76 11.04 3.73
C ASP A 70 15.74 9.65 3.09
N PHE A 71 14.63 8.90 3.23
CA PHE A 71 14.44 7.65 2.50
C PHE A 71 13.79 7.84 1.13
N LYS A 72 13.51 9.09 0.74
CA LYS A 72 12.89 9.45 -0.54
C LYS A 72 11.62 8.63 -0.81
N ILE A 73 10.76 8.52 0.19
CA ILE A 73 9.62 7.60 0.16
C ILE A 73 8.68 7.93 -0.99
N GLU A 74 8.36 9.20 -1.19
CA GLU A 74 7.46 9.60 -2.29
C GLU A 74 8.05 9.29 -3.67
N GLU A 75 9.34 9.58 -3.88
CA GLU A 75 10.07 9.28 -5.13
C GLU A 75 10.05 7.76 -5.41
N ARG A 76 10.41 6.96 -4.41
CA ARG A 76 10.48 5.49 -4.53
C ARG A 76 9.11 4.87 -4.82
N TYR A 77 8.06 5.41 -4.24
CA TYR A 77 6.70 4.91 -4.48
C TYR A 77 6.09 5.48 -5.77
N ASN A 78 6.75 6.43 -6.44
CA ASN A 78 6.36 6.88 -7.78
C ASN A 78 7.27 6.31 -8.89
N ASP A 79 8.12 5.32 -8.58
CA ASP A 79 8.89 4.63 -9.62
C ASP A 79 7.95 3.86 -10.58
N GLN A 80 8.42 3.63 -11.80
CA GLN A 80 7.61 3.01 -12.86
C GLN A 80 7.09 1.62 -12.47
N ASN A 81 7.87 0.82 -11.72
CA ASN A 81 7.44 -0.51 -11.31
C ASN A 81 6.34 -0.42 -10.25
N THR A 82 6.45 0.49 -9.29
CA THR A 82 5.39 0.73 -8.30
C THR A 82 4.11 1.20 -8.96
N LYS A 83 4.19 2.15 -9.90
CA LYS A 83 3.03 2.65 -10.65
C LYS A 83 2.31 1.54 -11.42
N VAL A 84 3.06 0.64 -12.08
CA VAL A 84 2.50 -0.54 -12.75
C VAL A 84 1.79 -1.47 -11.76
N LYS A 85 2.40 -1.76 -10.60
CA LYS A 85 1.77 -2.60 -9.57
C LYS A 85 0.46 -2.02 -9.07
N VAL A 86 0.42 -0.71 -8.83
CA VAL A 86 -0.79 -0.02 -8.37
C VAL A 86 -1.85 0.04 -9.47
N PHE A 87 -1.47 0.33 -10.71
CA PHE A 87 -2.38 0.27 -11.85
C PHE A 87 -3.03 -1.11 -11.96
N ASN A 88 -2.23 -2.19 -11.93
CA ASN A 88 -2.74 -3.56 -12.01
C ASN A 88 -3.62 -3.93 -10.81
N LEU A 89 -3.30 -3.45 -9.60
CA LEU A 89 -4.14 -3.62 -8.42
C LEU A 89 -5.51 -2.97 -8.64
N VAL A 90 -5.52 -1.70 -9.04
CA VAL A 90 -6.74 -0.91 -9.24
C VAL A 90 -7.56 -1.49 -10.40
N GLU A 91 -6.95 -1.86 -11.52
CA GLU A 91 -7.61 -2.50 -12.66
C GLU A 91 -8.15 -3.90 -12.29
N GLY A 92 -7.38 -4.70 -11.55
CA GLY A 92 -7.82 -6.01 -11.09
C GLY A 92 -9.06 -5.94 -10.18
N ILE A 93 -9.21 -4.83 -9.45
CA ILE A 93 -10.38 -4.52 -8.64
C ILE A 93 -11.52 -3.93 -9.51
N LYS A 94 -11.23 -2.91 -10.33
CA LYS A 94 -12.21 -2.17 -11.16
C LYS A 94 -12.85 -3.03 -12.23
N ASN A 95 -12.04 -3.79 -12.97
CA ASN A 95 -12.54 -4.73 -13.97
C ASN A 95 -13.40 -5.82 -13.34
N ARG A 96 -13.50 -5.91 -12.00
CA ARG A 96 -14.36 -6.86 -11.28
C ARG A 96 -15.48 -6.19 -10.46
N SER A 97 -15.68 -4.88 -10.65
CA SER A 97 -16.78 -4.07 -10.10
C SER A 97 -18.11 -4.40 -10.83
N PRO A 98 -19.28 -3.93 -10.36
CA PRO A 98 -20.50 -4.69 -9.99
C PRO A 98 -21.15 -5.54 -11.10
N VAL A 99 -20.85 -5.29 -12.38
CA VAL A 99 -21.26 -6.12 -13.52
C VAL A 99 -20.60 -7.51 -13.44
N ILE A 100 -19.36 -7.58 -12.97
CA ILE A 100 -18.64 -8.84 -12.76
C ILE A 100 -19.08 -9.54 -11.47
N GLN A 101 -19.51 -8.80 -10.43
CA GLN A 101 -20.14 -9.42 -9.25
C GLN A 101 -21.35 -10.26 -9.69
N LYS A 102 -22.18 -9.75 -10.59
CA LYS A 102 -23.40 -10.44 -11.01
C LYS A 102 -23.12 -11.74 -11.80
N SER A 103 -22.12 -11.75 -12.69
CA SER A 103 -21.79 -12.94 -13.50
C SER A 103 -20.93 -13.98 -12.75
N LEU A 104 -20.07 -13.56 -11.82
CA LEU A 104 -19.30 -14.48 -10.96
C LEU A 104 -20.15 -15.04 -9.81
N LEU A 105 -21.07 -14.26 -9.21
CA LEU A 105 -22.00 -14.78 -8.20
C LEU A 105 -22.90 -15.88 -8.77
N GLN A 106 -23.35 -15.76 -10.02
CA GLN A 106 -24.12 -16.81 -10.68
C GLN A 106 -23.29 -18.08 -10.92
N GLN A 107 -22.02 -17.96 -11.29
CA GLN A 107 -21.15 -19.10 -11.59
C GLN A 107 -20.53 -19.76 -10.35
N PHE A 108 -20.35 -19.02 -9.25
CA PHE A 108 -19.61 -19.47 -8.06
C PHE A 108 -20.43 -19.48 -6.75
N SER A 109 -21.74 -19.22 -6.80
CA SER A 109 -22.65 -19.30 -5.63
C SER A 109 -22.66 -20.67 -4.93
N GLY A 110 -22.27 -21.74 -5.63
CA GLY A 110 -22.08 -23.06 -5.03
C GLY A 110 -20.73 -23.29 -4.36
N LEU A 111 -19.73 -22.41 -4.57
CA LEU A 111 -18.32 -22.68 -4.20
C LEU A 111 -17.72 -21.64 -3.23
N PHE A 112 -18.19 -20.38 -3.24
CA PHE A 112 -17.72 -19.34 -2.32
C PHE A 112 -18.91 -18.53 -1.77
N GLY A 113 -19.12 -18.58 -0.44
CA GLY A 113 -20.18 -17.85 0.25
C GLY A 113 -20.01 -16.31 0.26
N LYS A 114 -21.05 -15.59 0.74
CA LYS A 114 -21.25 -14.12 0.96
C LYS A 114 -20.22 -13.15 0.31
N LEU A 115 -20.69 -12.09 -0.36
CA LEU A 115 -19.87 -11.06 -1.04
C LEU A 115 -18.64 -10.57 -0.24
N ASP A 116 -18.74 -10.42 1.09
CA ASP A 116 -17.62 -10.02 1.95
C ASP A 116 -16.43 -10.99 1.90
N ASN A 117 -16.68 -12.28 1.80
CA ASN A 117 -15.65 -13.32 1.72
C ASN A 117 -14.96 -13.33 0.35
N ILE A 118 -15.70 -13.00 -0.72
CA ILE A 118 -15.16 -12.87 -2.07
C ILE A 118 -14.19 -11.69 -2.14
N ASN A 119 -14.58 -10.53 -1.59
CA ASN A 119 -13.72 -9.36 -1.54
C ASN A 119 -12.45 -9.63 -0.72
N ARG A 120 -12.56 -10.29 0.45
CA ARG A 120 -11.40 -10.66 1.27
C ARG A 120 -10.45 -11.62 0.56
N THR A 121 -10.97 -12.63 -0.13
CA THR A 121 -10.16 -13.60 -0.87
C THR A 121 -9.44 -12.94 -2.03
N LEU A 122 -10.14 -12.06 -2.77
CA LEU A 122 -9.56 -11.28 -3.85
C LEU A 122 -8.41 -10.39 -3.35
N LEU A 123 -8.66 -9.59 -2.32
CA LEU A 123 -7.66 -8.71 -1.73
C LEU A 123 -6.43 -9.50 -1.25
N LYS A 124 -6.62 -10.64 -0.59
CA LYS A 124 -5.52 -11.54 -0.20
C LYS A 124 -4.73 -12.05 -1.42
N SER A 125 -5.41 -12.44 -2.50
CA SER A 125 -4.74 -12.92 -3.72
C SER A 125 -3.87 -11.86 -4.40
N GLN A 126 -4.20 -10.58 -4.22
CA GLN A 126 -3.41 -9.43 -4.69
C GLN A 126 -2.32 -9.00 -3.69
N GLY A 127 -2.18 -9.73 -2.58
CA GLY A 127 -1.26 -9.43 -1.49
C GLY A 127 -1.63 -8.15 -0.73
N VAL A 128 -2.93 -7.87 -0.58
CA VAL A 128 -3.44 -6.77 0.23
C VAL A 128 -3.70 -7.28 1.66
N PRO A 129 -3.06 -6.70 2.69
CA PRO A 129 -3.32 -7.08 4.07
C PRO A 129 -4.71 -6.59 4.52
N ILE A 130 -5.53 -7.51 5.04
CA ILE A 130 -6.90 -7.22 5.53
C ILE A 130 -6.85 -6.62 6.93
N GLU A 131 -5.89 -7.03 7.74
CA GLU A 131 -5.66 -6.49 9.08
C GLU A 131 -4.33 -5.73 9.13
N ALA A 132 -4.26 -4.66 9.92
CA ALA A 132 -3.05 -3.84 10.05
C ALA A 132 -1.83 -4.65 10.52
N LYS A 133 -2.04 -5.67 11.36
CA LYS A 133 -0.97 -6.56 11.85
C LYS A 133 -0.27 -7.34 10.72
N GLN A 134 -0.95 -7.52 9.59
CA GLN A 134 -0.45 -8.26 8.43
C GLN A 134 0.34 -7.37 7.46
N ILE A 135 0.41 -6.05 7.69
CA ILE A 135 1.06 -5.10 6.77
C ILE A 135 2.47 -5.56 6.39
N ASN A 136 3.21 -6.11 7.36
CA ASN A 136 4.58 -6.52 7.13
C ASN A 136 4.73 -7.88 6.43
N ASP A 137 3.66 -8.66 6.33
CA ASP A 137 3.67 -9.99 5.71
C ASP A 137 3.64 -9.90 4.17
N PHE A 138 3.29 -8.72 3.63
CA PHE A 138 3.11 -8.50 2.21
C PHE A 138 4.06 -7.44 1.66
N GLU A 139 4.55 -7.67 0.45
CA GLU A 139 5.30 -6.66 -0.29
C GLU A 139 4.44 -5.41 -0.50
N MET A 140 4.95 -4.26 -0.05
CA MET A 140 4.25 -2.97 -0.10
C MET A 140 2.86 -3.01 0.57
N GLY A 141 2.71 -3.87 1.59
CA GLY A 141 1.42 -4.17 2.22
C GLY A 141 0.71 -2.91 2.72
N LYS A 142 1.45 -1.97 3.32
CA LYS A 142 0.88 -0.69 3.77
C LYS A 142 0.28 0.11 2.62
N MET A 143 1.05 0.36 1.56
CA MET A 143 0.57 1.14 0.41
C MET A 143 -0.68 0.51 -0.20
N LYS A 144 -0.65 -0.81 -0.45
CA LYS A 144 -1.79 -1.53 -1.00
C LYS A 144 -3.02 -1.41 -0.11
N ARG A 145 -2.85 -1.52 1.21
CA ARG A 145 -3.92 -1.38 2.20
C ARG A 145 -4.48 0.04 2.24
N ASP A 146 -3.64 1.05 2.28
CA ASP A 146 -4.05 2.45 2.31
C ASP A 146 -4.87 2.81 1.05
N ILE A 147 -4.41 2.35 -0.13
CA ILE A 147 -5.15 2.52 -1.40
C ILE A 147 -6.50 1.80 -1.36
N CYS A 148 -6.55 0.56 -0.85
CA CYS A 148 -7.81 -0.19 -0.74
C CYS A 148 -8.77 0.43 0.29
N LYS A 149 -8.25 1.06 1.36
CA LYS A 149 -9.03 1.88 2.29
C LYS A 149 -9.57 3.14 1.61
N GLN A 150 -8.75 3.87 0.85
CA GLN A 150 -9.18 5.02 0.05
C GLN A 150 -10.32 4.65 -0.91
N MET A 151 -10.28 3.46 -1.50
CA MET A 151 -11.31 2.94 -2.41
C MET A 151 -12.54 2.36 -1.69
N GLY A 152 -12.59 2.36 -0.35
CA GLY A 152 -13.71 1.84 0.43
C GLY A 152 -13.81 0.30 0.51
N LEU A 153 -12.77 -0.44 0.12
CA LEU A 153 -12.75 -1.91 0.09
C LEU A 153 -12.39 -2.55 1.43
N ILE A 154 -11.77 -1.76 2.31
CA ILE A 154 -11.36 -2.14 3.65
C ILE A 154 -11.90 -1.07 4.60
N GLN A 155 -12.61 -1.50 5.65
CA GLN A 155 -13.09 -0.58 6.69
C GLN A 155 -11.92 -0.10 7.57
N SER A 156 -12.03 1.15 8.04
CA SER A 156 -11.02 1.89 8.79
C SER A 156 -10.50 1.16 10.02
#